data_AF-A0A1G7C303-F1
#
_entry.id   AF-A0A1G7C303-F1
#
_cell.length_a   1.000
_cell.length_b   1.000
_cell.length_c   1.000
_cell.angle_alpha   90.00
_cell.angle_beta   90.00
_cell.angle_gamma   90.00
#
_symmetry.space_group_name_H-M   'P 1'
#
loop_
_entity.id
_entity.type
_entity.pdbx_description
1 polymer ?
#
loop_
_entity_poly.entity_id
_entity_poly.type
_entity_poly.pdbx_seq_one_letter_code
_entity_poly.pdbx_strand_id
1 'polypeptide(L)'
;MADNVTSLFRGSAAHSPSMAALTREGGDGAKPVDFCIPCNPYFPTPAMFEELAGRLRDILTYYPSGADTITAELCELLQLPPACVAMGNGSTELITWIDHLLVSESLAVPVPTFGRWTDQPMETGKRVDMFPLQESGGFALDLGQYSAFLRKRGSRVAVICNPNNPDGGFLPRQALVDFMDTMADLDLIVIDESFLEFADVEGDPSTVQDAILRPNVIVLRSLGKNFGLHGIRFGYLVANPALAGRIRSMLPKWNLNSFAEHVVFMLRKHGAEYEASLRQVRQDRVDMGRQLERLPGLTVYPSQGNFLFVRLPLGAEGTVVRDRLLTGHRVLVRECGNKIGSSSRFLRLVVRPEVDVRRLVTGMEQVLYGTGTDAAAPRSAGYSSGTAAVDRLVSETNGAGTRGLAAQASAMPAPAPAPAPAPAPAPAAAAVPGLGAMVAAAGLGTPPAPAPAVPGVVYGGAPPSVSPPPAPAAVSPPPAPAAVSPPPAPAAVPGPPQAPAPLPGPAPVGAPLVAQGWGPGTGLPGMPAQPGVPGLQSLPGNAVPPVETRRGMPAAGGLTAAQVRGRTQPDPPPDAAAAWPVAGAMYQAG
;
A
#
# COMPACT_ATOMS: atom_id res chain seq x y z
N MET A 1 16.46 -20.54 -24.98
CA MET A 1 15.29 -20.39 -24.08
C MET A 1 15.60 -19.47 -22.90
N ALA A 2 16.68 -19.67 -22.14
CA ALA A 2 17.04 -18.81 -20.99
C ALA A 2 17.08 -17.29 -21.29
N ASP A 3 17.59 -16.89 -22.46
CA ASP A 3 17.67 -15.48 -22.87
C ASP A 3 16.29 -14.82 -23.07
N ASN A 4 15.27 -15.56 -23.50
CA ASN A 4 13.93 -14.99 -23.73
C ASN A 4 13.27 -14.60 -22.40
N VAL A 5 13.25 -15.51 -21.43
CA VAL A 5 12.62 -15.26 -20.12
C VAL A 5 13.33 -14.15 -19.34
N THR A 6 14.66 -14.10 -19.42
CA THR A 6 15.46 -13.05 -18.76
C THR A 6 15.36 -11.69 -19.48
N SER A 7 15.08 -11.66 -20.80
CA SER A 7 14.83 -10.41 -21.53
C SER A 7 13.63 -9.62 -21.00
N LEU A 8 12.63 -10.29 -20.42
CA LEU A 8 11.43 -9.66 -19.83
C LEU A 8 11.77 -8.66 -18.70
N PHE A 9 12.90 -8.83 -18.02
CA PHE A 9 13.39 -7.92 -16.97
C PHE A 9 14.15 -6.70 -17.52
N ARG A 10 14.51 -6.70 -18.81
CA ARG A 10 15.23 -5.59 -19.46
C ARG A 10 14.29 -4.59 -20.15
N GLY A 11 13.09 -5.03 -20.55
CA GLY A 11 12.14 -4.23 -21.33
C GLY A 11 10.91 -3.71 -20.57
N SER A 12 10.77 -3.98 -19.26
CA SER A 12 9.58 -3.61 -18.51
C SER A 12 9.84 -2.46 -17.52
N ALA A 13 8.99 -1.42 -17.59
CA ALA A 13 8.86 -0.42 -16.52
C ALA A 13 8.20 -1.00 -15.25
N ALA A 14 7.59 -2.18 -15.33
CA ALA A 14 7.03 -2.85 -14.16
C ALA A 14 8.13 -3.49 -13.30
N HIS A 15 8.00 -3.34 -11.98
CA HIS A 15 8.94 -3.88 -10.98
C HIS A 15 9.20 -5.40 -11.07
N SER A 16 8.34 -6.16 -11.74
CA SER A 16 8.54 -7.58 -12.07
C SER A 16 7.66 -7.93 -13.28
N PRO A 17 8.11 -8.80 -14.21
CA PRO A 17 7.27 -9.28 -15.29
C PRO A 17 6.11 -10.11 -14.74
N SER A 18 4.96 -10.08 -15.41
CA SER A 18 3.78 -10.81 -14.94
C SER A 18 3.99 -12.32 -15.08
N MET A 19 3.37 -13.10 -14.17
CA MET A 19 3.37 -14.56 -14.26
C MET A 19 2.80 -15.07 -15.59
N ALA A 20 1.86 -14.34 -16.20
CA ALA A 20 1.34 -14.64 -17.53
C ALA A 20 2.35 -14.38 -18.67
N ALA A 21 3.26 -13.41 -18.53
CA ALA A 21 4.38 -13.23 -19.45
C ALA A 21 5.41 -14.36 -19.27
N LEU A 22 5.82 -14.64 -18.03
CA LEU A 22 6.76 -15.72 -17.70
C LEU A 22 6.27 -17.10 -18.16
N THR A 23 4.97 -17.40 -18.03
CA THR A 23 4.39 -18.68 -18.49
C THR A 23 4.41 -18.81 -20.01
N ARG A 24 4.20 -17.71 -20.76
CA ARG A 24 4.25 -17.72 -22.24
C ARG A 24 5.68 -17.90 -22.76
N GLU A 25 6.65 -17.19 -22.18
CA GLU A 25 8.06 -17.29 -22.58
C GLU A 25 8.75 -18.58 -22.10
N GLY A 26 8.19 -19.25 -21.09
CA GLY A 26 8.73 -20.48 -20.51
C GLY A 26 8.65 -21.73 -21.40
N GLY A 27 7.86 -21.69 -22.48
CA GLY A 27 7.80 -22.72 -23.53
C GLY A 27 7.11 -24.05 -23.18
N ASP A 28 7.10 -24.46 -21.91
CA ASP A 28 6.57 -25.76 -21.45
C ASP A 28 5.27 -25.68 -20.63
N GLY A 29 4.71 -24.47 -20.46
CA GLY A 29 3.46 -24.20 -19.75
C GLY A 29 3.51 -24.30 -18.22
N ALA A 30 4.62 -24.77 -17.62
CA ALA A 30 4.72 -24.88 -16.17
C ALA A 30 5.14 -23.54 -15.52
N LYS A 31 4.40 -23.14 -14.48
CA LYS A 31 4.62 -21.85 -13.80
C LYS A 31 5.83 -21.94 -12.86
N PRO A 32 6.72 -20.92 -12.82
CA PRO A 32 7.73 -20.85 -11.77
C PRO A 32 7.08 -20.63 -10.40
N VAL A 33 7.80 -20.97 -9.33
CA VAL A 33 7.37 -20.66 -7.96
C VAL A 33 7.62 -19.17 -7.70
N ASP A 34 6.57 -18.44 -7.35
CA ASP A 34 6.57 -16.98 -7.21
C ASP A 34 6.88 -16.56 -5.76
N PHE A 35 8.12 -16.10 -5.54
CA PHE A 35 8.56 -15.40 -4.32
C PHE A 35 8.59 -13.87 -4.51
N CYS A 36 8.07 -13.35 -5.62
CA CYS A 36 7.99 -11.92 -5.91
C CYS A 36 6.75 -11.26 -5.32
N ILE A 37 5.55 -11.79 -5.57
CA ILE A 37 4.27 -11.09 -5.28
C ILE A 37 3.76 -11.47 -3.87
N PRO A 38 3.70 -10.53 -2.89
CA PRO A 38 3.33 -10.87 -1.52
C PRO A 38 1.84 -11.19 -1.38
N CYS A 39 1.51 -12.48 -1.36
CA CYS A 39 0.17 -13.03 -1.22
C CYS A 39 0.04 -13.83 0.09
N ASN A 40 -1.20 -14.06 0.53
CA ASN A 40 -1.52 -15.17 1.41
C ASN A 40 -1.75 -16.42 0.53
N PRO A 41 -0.93 -17.49 0.64
CA PRO A 41 -1.09 -18.70 -0.16
C PRO A 41 -2.21 -19.63 0.36
N TYR A 42 -2.77 -19.36 1.54
CA TYR A 42 -3.77 -20.19 2.22
C TYR A 42 -5.18 -19.61 2.23
N PHE A 43 -5.38 -18.46 1.58
CA PHE A 43 -6.69 -17.82 1.42
C PHE A 43 -6.79 -17.21 0.01
N PRO A 44 -7.94 -17.33 -0.69
CA PRO A 44 -9.17 -18.01 -0.28
C PRO A 44 -9.02 -19.54 -0.22
N THR A 45 -9.97 -20.21 0.43
CA THR A 45 -10.04 -21.67 0.43
C THR A 45 -10.55 -22.21 -0.92
N PRO A 46 -10.34 -23.50 -1.26
CA PRO A 46 -10.91 -24.11 -2.46
C PRO A 46 -12.43 -23.92 -2.57
N ALA A 47 -13.17 -24.08 -1.46
CA ALA A 47 -14.62 -23.89 -1.42
C ALA A 47 -15.05 -22.44 -1.75
N MET A 48 -14.26 -21.44 -1.37
CA MET A 48 -14.52 -20.04 -1.76
C MET A 48 -14.31 -19.82 -3.26
N PHE A 49 -13.32 -20.48 -3.87
CA PHE A 49 -13.16 -20.46 -5.34
C PHE A 49 -14.32 -21.17 -6.05
N GLU A 50 -14.88 -22.23 -5.46
CA GLU A 50 -16.10 -22.89 -5.97
C GLU A 50 -17.33 -21.97 -5.86
N GLU A 51 -17.54 -21.24 -4.75
CA GLU A 51 -18.64 -20.25 -4.65
C GLU A 51 -18.48 -19.12 -5.69
N LEU A 52 -17.26 -18.60 -5.89
CA LEU A 52 -16.97 -17.61 -6.93
C LEU A 52 -17.19 -18.15 -8.35
N ALA A 53 -16.80 -19.40 -8.63
CA ALA A 53 -17.01 -20.04 -9.92
C ALA A 53 -18.50 -20.28 -10.20
N GLY A 54 -19.27 -20.73 -9.21
CA GLY A 54 -20.73 -20.92 -9.32
C GLY A 54 -21.49 -19.62 -9.60
N ARG A 55 -20.98 -18.47 -9.12
CA ARG A 55 -21.55 -17.13 -9.34
C ARG A 55 -20.93 -16.37 -10.52
N LEU A 56 -19.99 -16.95 -11.25
CA LEU A 56 -19.17 -16.24 -12.24
C LEU A 56 -20.00 -15.50 -13.31
N ARG A 57 -21.12 -16.08 -13.75
CA ARG A 57 -22.02 -15.44 -14.72
C ARG A 57 -22.61 -14.13 -14.17
N ASP A 58 -23.13 -14.16 -12.96
CA ASP A 58 -23.78 -13.00 -12.34
C ASP A 58 -22.75 -11.90 -12.07
N ILE A 59 -21.58 -12.28 -11.53
CA ILE A 59 -20.43 -11.38 -11.29
C ILE A 59 -20.00 -10.67 -12.59
N LEU A 60 -20.00 -11.36 -13.73
CA LEU A 60 -19.59 -10.78 -15.02
C LEU A 60 -20.68 -9.96 -15.72
N THR A 61 -21.96 -10.22 -15.43
CA THR A 61 -23.09 -9.57 -16.15
C THR A 61 -23.79 -8.47 -15.37
N TYR A 62 -23.63 -8.40 -14.04
CA TYR A 62 -24.26 -7.38 -13.21
C TYR A 62 -23.28 -6.29 -12.81
N TYR A 63 -23.76 -5.04 -12.82
CA TYR A 63 -23.08 -3.95 -12.12
C TYR A 63 -23.05 -4.24 -10.62
N PRO A 64 -21.98 -3.84 -9.92
CA PRO A 64 -21.91 -4.00 -8.48
C PRO A 64 -22.90 -3.07 -7.77
N SER A 65 -23.20 -3.39 -6.52
CA SER A 65 -23.87 -2.48 -5.60
C SER A 65 -23.14 -1.13 -5.48
N GLY A 66 -23.85 -0.10 -5.02
CA GLY A 66 -23.24 1.19 -4.71
C GLY A 66 -22.08 1.04 -3.72
N ALA A 67 -21.05 1.88 -3.86
CA ALA A 67 -19.86 1.82 -3.01
C ALA A 67 -20.19 1.97 -1.52
N ASP A 68 -21.24 2.73 -1.16
CA ASP A 68 -21.73 2.87 0.20
C ASP A 68 -22.23 1.53 0.79
N THR A 69 -22.92 0.71 -0.01
CA THR A 69 -23.40 -0.63 0.40
C THR A 69 -22.22 -1.57 0.69
N ILE A 70 -21.24 -1.62 -0.22
CA ILE A 70 -20.05 -2.47 -0.08
C ILE A 70 -19.16 -1.96 1.08
N THR A 71 -19.11 -0.64 1.28
CA THR A 71 -18.38 -0.03 2.40
C THR A 71 -19.07 -0.34 3.74
N ALA A 72 -20.40 -0.23 3.82
CA ALA A 72 -21.14 -0.57 5.03
C ALA A 72 -20.94 -2.04 5.43
N GLU A 73 -21.05 -2.96 4.46
CA GLU A 73 -20.78 -4.39 4.63
C GLU A 73 -19.38 -4.67 5.19
N LEU A 74 -18.34 -4.05 4.61
CA LEU A 74 -16.97 -4.18 5.13
C LEU A 74 -16.82 -3.53 6.51
N CYS A 75 -17.51 -2.42 6.77
CA CYS A 75 -17.45 -1.71 8.05
C CYS A 75 -18.12 -2.48 9.20
N GLU A 76 -19.16 -3.26 8.94
CA GLU A 76 -19.72 -4.21 9.92
C GLU A 76 -18.68 -5.24 10.37
N LEU A 77 -17.91 -5.80 9.43
CA LEU A 77 -16.83 -6.75 9.74
C LEU A 77 -15.70 -6.09 10.54
N LEU A 78 -15.29 -4.88 10.14
CA LEU A 78 -14.16 -4.17 10.75
C LEU A 78 -14.52 -3.40 12.03
N GLN A 79 -15.81 -3.30 12.38
CA GLN A 79 -16.33 -2.48 13.47
C GLN A 79 -15.89 -1.00 13.35
N LEU A 80 -15.98 -0.46 12.13
CA LEU A 80 -15.63 0.94 11.81
C LEU A 80 -16.89 1.74 11.40
N PRO A 81 -16.94 3.06 11.63
CA PRO A 81 -18.00 3.89 11.08
C PRO A 81 -17.86 4.03 9.54
N PRO A 82 -18.89 3.75 8.72
CA PRO A 82 -18.78 3.87 7.26
C PRO A 82 -18.36 5.26 6.77
N ALA A 83 -18.77 6.31 7.48
CA ALA A 83 -18.36 7.69 7.19
C ALA A 83 -16.84 7.93 7.28
N CYS A 84 -16.12 7.10 8.03
CA CYS A 84 -14.65 7.15 8.21
C CYS A 84 -13.88 6.37 7.15
N VAL A 85 -14.54 5.60 6.27
CA VAL A 85 -13.89 4.67 5.34
C VAL A 85 -14.07 5.11 3.89
N ALA A 86 -13.02 5.02 3.06
CA ALA A 86 -13.13 5.15 1.61
C ALA A 86 -12.52 3.90 0.94
N MET A 87 -13.33 3.16 0.18
CA MET A 87 -12.90 1.96 -0.53
C MET A 87 -12.43 2.29 -1.95
N GLY A 88 -11.29 1.74 -2.36
CA GLY A 88 -10.69 1.95 -3.67
C GLY A 88 -10.38 0.65 -4.41
N ASN A 89 -10.06 0.78 -5.70
CA ASN A 89 -9.66 -0.26 -6.65
C ASN A 89 -8.22 -0.79 -6.37
N GLY A 90 -7.98 -1.13 -5.10
CA GLY A 90 -6.67 -1.34 -4.47
C GLY A 90 -6.12 -0.06 -3.84
N SER A 91 -5.24 -0.22 -2.83
CA SER A 91 -4.62 0.92 -2.13
C SER A 91 -3.83 1.86 -3.05
N THR A 92 -3.39 1.40 -4.22
CA THR A 92 -2.71 2.24 -5.23
C THR A 92 -3.62 3.34 -5.82
N GLU A 93 -4.92 3.09 -6.00
CA GLU A 93 -5.87 4.13 -6.43
C GLU A 93 -6.00 5.21 -5.33
N LEU A 94 -6.03 4.77 -4.07
CA LEU A 94 -6.12 5.67 -2.92
C LEU A 94 -4.84 6.50 -2.74
N ILE A 95 -3.65 5.94 -2.99
CA ILE A 95 -2.38 6.70 -3.01
C ILE A 95 -2.43 7.80 -4.07
N THR A 96 -2.97 7.52 -5.26
CA THR A 96 -3.16 8.52 -6.32
C THR A 96 -4.08 9.67 -5.89
N TRP A 97 -5.21 9.37 -5.25
CA TRP A 97 -6.11 10.43 -4.75
C TRP A 97 -5.57 11.18 -3.53
N ILE A 98 -4.84 10.52 -2.63
CA ILE A 98 -4.11 11.17 -1.54
C ILE A 98 -3.10 12.17 -2.11
N ASP A 99 -2.31 11.76 -3.09
CA ASP A 99 -1.36 12.65 -3.76
C ASP A 99 -2.08 13.87 -4.38
N HIS A 100 -3.06 13.65 -5.27
CA HIS A 100 -3.71 14.74 -6.01
C HIS A 100 -4.48 15.74 -5.12
N LEU A 101 -4.99 15.33 -3.96
CA LEU A 101 -5.90 16.14 -3.15
C LEU A 101 -5.28 16.69 -1.86
N LEU A 102 -4.25 16.01 -1.33
CA LEU A 102 -3.72 16.25 0.01
C LEU A 102 -2.22 16.54 0.04
N VAL A 103 -1.47 16.21 -1.02
CA VAL A 103 -0.06 16.58 -1.14
C VAL A 103 0.07 17.80 -2.05
N SER A 104 0.40 18.94 -1.46
CA SER A 104 0.55 20.23 -2.15
C SER A 104 1.91 20.33 -2.87
N GLU A 105 2.99 20.55 -2.11
CA GLU A 105 4.34 20.77 -2.64
C GLU A 105 5.26 19.57 -2.47
N SER A 106 5.11 18.85 -1.35
CA SER A 106 6.07 17.84 -0.94
C SER A 106 5.51 16.81 0.03
N LEU A 107 6.11 15.62 0.01
CA LEU A 107 6.00 14.63 1.08
C LEU A 107 7.38 14.12 1.46
N ALA A 108 7.55 13.71 2.71
CA ALA A 108 8.72 12.96 3.15
C ALA A 108 8.38 11.49 3.33
N VAL A 109 9.31 10.60 2.98
CA VAL A 109 9.12 9.15 3.11
C VAL A 109 10.46 8.45 3.43
N PRO A 110 10.47 7.46 4.34
CA PRO A 110 11.62 6.58 4.53
C PRO A 110 11.95 5.79 3.25
N VAL A 111 13.24 5.55 2.98
CA VAL A 111 13.70 4.68 1.89
C VAL A 111 14.70 3.64 2.42
N PRO A 112 14.60 2.36 2.01
CA PRO A 112 13.73 1.82 0.97
C PRO A 112 12.28 1.62 1.43
N THR A 113 11.35 1.79 0.48
CA THR A 113 9.89 1.68 0.74
C THR A 113 9.15 1.13 -0.49
N PHE A 114 7.81 1.15 -0.47
CA PHE A 114 6.97 0.84 -1.62
C PHE A 114 7.00 1.99 -2.63
N GLY A 115 7.49 1.70 -3.85
CA GLY A 115 7.79 2.70 -4.88
C GLY A 115 6.65 3.67 -5.20
N ARG A 116 5.36 3.30 -5.04
CA ARG A 116 4.27 4.26 -5.30
C ARG A 116 4.32 5.50 -4.40
N TRP A 117 4.94 5.45 -3.22
CA TRP A 117 5.16 6.61 -2.36
C TRP A 117 6.27 7.55 -2.85
N THR A 118 7.16 7.11 -3.73
CA THR A 118 8.14 7.95 -4.44
C THR A 118 7.67 8.34 -5.84
N ASP A 119 7.11 7.38 -6.57
CA ASP A 119 6.84 7.51 -8.00
C ASP A 119 5.63 8.42 -8.26
N GLN A 120 4.53 8.25 -7.51
CA GLN A 120 3.32 9.08 -7.64
C GLN A 120 3.56 10.59 -7.48
N PRO A 121 4.19 11.09 -6.38
CA PRO A 121 4.48 12.52 -6.25
C PRO A 121 5.50 13.02 -7.28
N MET A 122 6.49 12.20 -7.68
CA MET A 122 7.45 12.59 -8.73
C MET A 122 6.77 12.74 -10.09
N GLU A 123 5.85 11.83 -10.45
CA GLU A 123 5.02 11.90 -11.65
C GLU A 123 4.11 13.14 -11.68
N THR A 124 3.66 13.62 -10.51
CA THR A 124 2.86 14.86 -10.39
C THR A 124 3.70 16.12 -10.11
N GLY A 125 5.03 16.03 -10.24
CA GLY A 125 5.96 17.16 -10.17
C GLY A 125 6.28 17.68 -8.76
N LYS A 126 5.93 16.92 -7.72
CA LYS A 126 6.12 17.28 -6.30
C LYS A 126 7.48 16.82 -5.79
N ARG A 127 7.96 17.48 -4.74
CA ARG A 127 9.23 17.12 -4.09
C ARG A 127 9.04 15.90 -3.18
N VAL A 128 9.94 14.93 -3.28
CA VAL A 128 10.00 13.78 -2.38
C VAL A 128 11.23 13.91 -1.49
N ASP A 129 11.00 14.20 -0.21
CA ASP A 129 12.07 14.33 0.79
C ASP A 129 12.39 12.94 1.36
N MET A 130 13.44 12.30 0.84
CA MET A 130 13.74 10.89 1.12
C MET A 130 14.62 10.75 2.38
N PHE A 131 14.12 10.01 3.38
CA PHE A 131 14.83 9.71 4.63
C PHE A 131 15.52 8.33 4.56
N PRO A 132 16.85 8.23 4.46
CA PRO A 132 17.52 6.95 4.21
C PRO A 132 17.63 6.09 5.48
N LEU A 133 16.92 4.96 5.48
CA LEU A 133 17.04 3.91 6.49
C LEU A 133 18.39 3.19 6.34
N GLN A 134 19.12 3.09 7.45
CA GLN A 134 20.51 2.61 7.42
C GLN A 134 20.60 1.09 7.57
N GLU A 135 21.34 0.43 6.67
CA GLU A 135 21.61 -1.03 6.74
C GLU A 135 22.23 -1.41 8.10
N SER A 136 23.13 -0.58 8.63
CA SER A 136 23.79 -0.77 9.92
C SER A 136 22.84 -0.73 11.12
N GLY A 137 21.70 -0.04 11.00
CA GLY A 137 20.59 -0.05 11.95
C GLY A 137 19.51 -1.09 11.63
N GLY A 138 19.79 -2.06 10.75
CA GLY A 138 18.81 -3.07 10.33
C GLY A 138 17.64 -2.50 9.53
N PHE A 139 17.81 -1.32 8.91
CA PHE A 139 16.74 -0.51 8.29
C PHE A 139 15.65 -0.01 9.26
N ALA A 140 15.90 -0.03 10.58
CA ALA A 140 14.95 0.49 11.56
C ALA A 140 14.66 1.99 11.37
N LEU A 141 13.38 2.38 11.49
CA LEU A 141 12.93 3.76 11.42
C LEU A 141 12.96 4.41 12.81
N ASP A 142 13.89 5.34 13.02
CA ASP A 142 13.87 6.23 14.18
C ASP A 142 12.90 7.39 13.94
N LEU A 143 11.77 7.38 14.65
CA LEU A 143 10.71 8.39 14.53
C LEU A 143 11.15 9.79 15.01
N GLY A 144 12.11 9.88 15.94
CA GLY A 144 12.66 11.15 16.40
C GLY A 144 13.56 11.80 15.34
N GLN A 145 14.44 11.01 14.74
CA GLN A 145 15.29 11.44 13.62
C GLN A 145 14.45 11.77 12.38
N TYR A 146 13.41 10.99 12.08
CA TYR A 146 12.49 11.27 10.98
C TYR A 146 11.65 12.54 11.23
N SER A 147 11.21 12.78 12.46
CA SER A 147 10.58 14.06 12.87
C SER A 147 11.54 15.24 12.66
N ALA A 148 12.78 15.13 13.12
CA ALA A 148 13.80 16.19 12.92
C ALA A 148 14.10 16.43 11.43
N PHE A 149 14.10 15.38 10.60
CA PHE A 149 14.23 15.47 9.15
C PHE A 149 13.06 16.22 8.51
N LEU A 150 11.81 15.84 8.83
CA LEU A 150 10.58 16.53 8.40
C LEU A 150 10.67 18.04 8.68
N ARG A 151 11.03 18.42 9.92
CA ARG A 151 11.21 19.84 10.31
C ARG A 151 12.32 20.53 9.50
N LYS A 152 13.49 19.89 9.36
CA LYS A 152 14.65 20.44 8.63
C LYS A 152 14.36 20.65 7.14
N ARG A 153 13.52 19.81 6.53
CA ARG A 153 13.14 19.88 5.12
C ARG A 153 11.93 20.79 4.87
N GLY A 154 11.19 21.18 5.90
CA GLY A 154 9.92 21.89 5.77
C GLY A 154 8.82 21.06 5.10
N SER A 155 8.96 19.73 5.09
CA SER A 155 7.98 18.83 4.49
C SER A 155 6.71 18.82 5.34
N ARG A 156 5.54 18.97 4.70
CA ARG A 156 4.25 19.09 5.37
C ARG A 156 3.42 17.80 5.38
N VAL A 157 3.84 16.80 4.61
CA VAL A 157 3.25 15.46 4.58
C VAL A 157 4.28 14.41 4.99
N ALA A 158 3.91 13.52 5.90
CA ALA A 158 4.71 12.37 6.31
C ALA A 158 4.06 11.05 5.86
N VAL A 159 4.87 10.07 5.47
CA VAL A 159 4.43 8.74 5.04
C VAL A 159 5.24 7.67 5.77
N ILE A 160 4.56 6.74 6.44
CA ILE A 160 5.16 5.59 7.13
C ILE A 160 4.45 4.32 6.67
N CYS A 161 5.18 3.33 6.16
CA CYS A 161 4.63 1.99 5.94
C CYS A 161 4.89 1.13 7.19
N ASN A 162 3.86 0.48 7.74
CA ASN A 162 3.99 -0.36 8.93
C ASN A 162 3.14 -1.64 8.83
N PRO A 163 3.72 -2.83 8.63
CA PRO A 163 5.13 -3.12 8.35
C PRO A 163 5.64 -2.50 7.05
N ASN A 164 6.90 -2.09 7.01
CA ASN A 164 7.51 -1.50 5.81
C ASN A 164 7.81 -2.56 4.73
N ASN A 165 7.94 -2.13 3.49
CA ASN A 165 8.24 -2.96 2.33
C ASN A 165 9.39 -2.30 1.55
N PRO A 166 10.61 -2.87 1.51
CA PRO A 166 10.83 -4.30 1.38
C PRO A 166 11.33 -5.02 2.63
N ASP A 167 11.81 -4.29 3.63
CA ASP A 167 12.53 -4.81 4.81
C ASP A 167 11.64 -5.61 5.77
N GLY A 168 10.37 -5.23 5.92
CA GLY A 168 9.44 -5.86 6.85
C GLY A 168 9.46 -5.26 8.25
N GLY A 169 10.25 -4.22 8.48
CA GLY A 169 10.39 -3.52 9.76
C GLY A 169 9.07 -3.00 10.29
N PHE A 170 8.94 -2.98 11.61
CA PHE A 170 7.70 -2.69 12.31
C PHE A 170 7.91 -1.70 13.45
N LEU A 171 6.93 -0.83 13.64
CA LEU A 171 6.83 0.12 14.74
C LEU A 171 5.63 -0.23 15.63
N PRO A 172 5.82 -0.31 16.96
CA PRO A 172 4.72 -0.44 17.92
C PRO A 172 3.62 0.58 17.71
N ARG A 173 2.36 0.18 17.95
CA ARG A 173 1.21 1.08 17.80
C ARG A 173 1.39 2.37 18.60
N GLN A 174 1.84 2.27 19.86
CA GLN A 174 2.03 3.44 20.72
C GLN A 174 3.06 4.42 20.15
N ALA A 175 4.16 3.92 19.56
CA ALA A 175 5.18 4.78 18.98
C ALA A 175 4.65 5.57 17.76
N LEU A 176 3.75 4.97 16.98
CA LEU A 176 3.03 5.68 15.91
C LEU A 176 2.04 6.70 16.46
N VAL A 177 1.33 6.39 17.55
CA VAL A 177 0.44 7.35 18.24
C VAL A 177 1.21 8.56 18.75
N ASP A 178 2.32 8.34 19.44
CA ASP A 178 3.18 9.40 19.97
C ASP A 178 3.75 10.28 18.82
N PHE A 179 4.10 9.68 17.67
CA PHE A 179 4.50 10.41 16.47
C PHE A 179 3.36 11.23 15.86
N MET A 180 2.16 10.66 15.76
CA MET A 180 0.97 11.38 15.25
C MET A 180 0.64 12.60 16.11
N ASP A 181 0.82 12.51 17.43
CA ASP A 181 0.55 13.62 18.35
C ASP A 181 1.70 14.65 18.36
N THR A 182 2.96 14.21 18.29
CA THR A 182 4.15 15.09 18.17
C THR A 182 4.17 15.87 16.85
N MET A 183 3.60 15.29 15.79
CA MET A 183 3.55 15.86 14.45
C MET A 183 2.12 16.30 14.06
N ALA A 184 1.25 16.53 15.04
CA ALA A 184 -0.15 16.90 14.83
C ALA A 184 -0.36 18.21 14.05
N ASP A 185 0.66 19.07 13.95
CA ASP A 185 0.62 20.28 13.11
C ASP A 185 0.85 20.00 11.62
N LEU A 186 1.28 18.81 11.19
CA LEU A 186 1.47 18.49 9.77
C LEU A 186 0.15 18.54 8.98
N ASP A 187 0.24 18.83 7.69
CA ASP A 187 -0.94 18.89 6.81
C ASP A 187 -1.53 17.48 6.58
N LEU A 188 -0.68 16.45 6.57
CA LEU A 188 -1.08 15.04 6.48
C LEU A 188 -0.02 14.10 7.06
N ILE A 189 -0.48 13.06 7.77
CA ILE A 189 0.29 11.86 8.12
C ILE A 189 -0.41 10.66 7.51
N VAL A 190 0.33 9.84 6.76
CA VAL A 190 -0.18 8.58 6.19
C VAL A 190 0.53 7.39 6.79
N ILE A 191 -0.25 6.45 7.34
CA ILE A 191 0.22 5.15 7.81
C ILE A 191 -0.27 4.06 6.84
N ASP A 192 0.62 3.44 6.09
CA ASP A 192 0.29 2.34 5.17
C ASP A 192 0.40 0.99 5.90
N GLU A 193 -0.72 0.54 6.47
CA GLU A 193 -0.90 -0.73 7.19
C GLU A 193 -1.24 -1.90 6.26
N SER A 194 -0.79 -1.82 5.01
CA SER A 194 -0.94 -2.79 3.92
C SER A 194 -0.56 -4.26 4.21
N PHE A 195 0.18 -4.52 5.28
CA PHE A 195 0.73 -5.83 5.62
C PHE A 195 0.53 -6.21 7.10
N LEU A 196 -0.19 -5.38 7.86
CA LEU A 196 -0.29 -5.50 9.32
C LEU A 196 -0.99 -6.79 9.77
N GLU A 197 -1.85 -7.37 8.94
CA GLU A 197 -2.52 -8.63 9.23
C GLU A 197 -1.54 -9.80 9.36
N PHE A 198 -0.30 -9.66 8.89
CA PHE A 198 0.78 -10.62 9.07
C PHE A 198 1.65 -10.34 10.32
N ALA A 199 1.43 -9.23 11.02
CA ALA A 199 2.11 -8.92 12.28
C ALA A 199 1.59 -9.82 13.41
N ASP A 200 2.48 -10.14 14.35
CA ASP A 200 2.25 -11.05 15.49
C ASP A 200 2.97 -10.63 16.79
N VAL A 201 3.70 -9.51 16.78
CA VAL A 201 4.38 -8.97 17.97
C VAL A 201 3.45 -8.26 18.96
N GLU A 202 2.28 -7.79 18.52
CA GLU A 202 1.31 -7.05 19.32
C GLU A 202 -0.12 -7.56 19.05
N GLY A 203 -0.98 -7.54 20.06
CA GLY A 203 -2.36 -8.06 19.96
C GLY A 203 -3.33 -7.12 19.24
N ASP A 204 -3.07 -5.81 19.25
CA ASP A 204 -3.84 -4.79 18.51
C ASP A 204 -2.88 -3.72 17.95
N PRO A 205 -2.14 -4.03 16.87
CA PRO A 205 -1.10 -3.17 16.32
C PRO A 205 -1.63 -2.02 15.44
N SER A 206 -2.95 -1.89 15.25
CA SER A 206 -3.52 -0.98 14.24
C SER A 206 -3.85 0.41 14.76
N THR A 207 -3.50 1.41 13.98
CA THR A 207 -3.77 2.83 14.22
C THR A 207 -5.10 3.31 13.62
N VAL A 208 -5.95 2.43 13.05
CA VAL A 208 -7.22 2.86 12.43
C VAL A 208 -8.16 3.60 13.40
N GLN A 209 -8.20 3.17 14.67
CA GLN A 209 -9.01 3.83 15.72
C GLN A 209 -8.38 5.17 16.17
N ASP A 210 -7.07 5.32 16.00
CA ASP A 210 -6.35 6.55 16.32
C ASP A 210 -6.49 7.59 15.18
N ALA A 211 -6.61 7.12 13.93
CA ALA A 211 -6.78 7.94 12.74
C ALA A 211 -8.17 8.59 12.63
N ILE A 212 -9.25 7.91 13.04
CA ILE A 212 -10.61 8.49 13.01
C ILE A 212 -10.77 9.70 13.93
N LEU A 213 -9.91 9.83 14.95
CA LEU A 213 -9.91 10.92 15.93
C LEU A 213 -9.08 12.14 15.48
N ARG A 214 -8.21 12.00 14.46
CA ARG A 214 -7.23 13.02 14.08
C ARG A 214 -7.58 13.64 12.71
N PRO A 215 -7.52 14.98 12.56
CA PRO A 215 -8.00 15.66 11.35
C PRO A 215 -7.07 15.51 10.13
N ASN A 216 -5.84 15.07 10.35
CA ASN A 216 -4.75 15.01 9.39
C ASN A 216 -4.14 13.60 9.26
N VAL A 217 -4.81 12.54 9.73
CA VAL A 217 -4.29 11.17 9.66
C VAL A 217 -5.10 10.32 8.69
N ILE A 218 -4.41 9.58 7.83
CA ILE A 218 -4.98 8.51 6.99
C ILE A 218 -4.25 7.20 7.27
N VAL A 219 -5.01 6.13 7.51
CA VAL A 219 -4.50 4.76 7.52
C VAL A 219 -4.92 4.04 6.26
N LEU A 220 -3.99 3.45 5.52
CA LEU A 220 -4.23 2.69 4.30
C LEU A 220 -4.17 1.18 4.53
N ARG A 221 -5.08 0.46 3.87
CA ARG A 221 -5.27 -0.98 4.00
C ARG A 221 -5.43 -1.66 2.64
N SER A 222 -4.83 -2.83 2.47
CA SER A 222 -4.70 -3.49 1.16
C SER A 222 -5.18 -4.94 1.23
N LEU A 223 -6.46 -5.14 0.87
CA LEU A 223 -7.13 -6.44 1.00
C LEU A 223 -6.70 -7.49 -0.05
N GLY A 224 -6.08 -7.05 -1.15
CA GLY A 224 -5.54 -7.99 -2.14
C GLY A 224 -4.38 -8.86 -1.62
N LYS A 225 -3.69 -8.45 -0.54
CA LYS A 225 -2.48 -9.13 -0.01
C LYS A 225 -2.83 -10.20 1.01
N ASN A 226 -3.51 -9.81 2.09
CA ASN A 226 -3.95 -10.70 3.16
C ASN A 226 -4.99 -11.74 2.68
N PHE A 227 -5.83 -11.42 1.69
CA PHE A 227 -6.77 -12.39 1.12
C PHE A 227 -6.23 -13.13 -0.12
N GLY A 228 -4.97 -12.94 -0.54
CA GLY A 228 -4.40 -13.57 -1.75
C GLY A 228 -5.03 -13.16 -3.10
N LEU A 229 -6.03 -12.26 -3.09
CA LEU A 229 -6.87 -11.90 -4.22
C LEU A 229 -6.42 -10.63 -4.96
N HIS A 230 -5.13 -10.54 -5.29
CA HIS A 230 -4.54 -9.37 -5.95
C HIS A 230 -5.28 -8.90 -7.22
N GLY A 231 -5.78 -9.86 -8.01
CA GLY A 231 -6.46 -9.61 -9.29
C GLY A 231 -7.85 -8.97 -9.15
N ILE A 232 -8.47 -9.04 -7.98
CA ILE A 232 -9.78 -8.41 -7.70
C ILE A 232 -9.64 -6.91 -7.40
N ARG A 233 -8.42 -6.42 -7.16
CA ARG A 233 -8.11 -4.98 -7.05
C ARG A 233 -8.98 -4.23 -6.01
N PHE A 234 -8.75 -4.46 -4.72
CA PHE A 234 -9.53 -3.82 -3.66
C PHE A 234 -8.70 -3.51 -2.42
N GLY A 235 -9.09 -2.45 -1.73
CA GLY A 235 -8.44 -1.90 -0.54
C GLY A 235 -9.25 -0.72 -0.02
N TYR A 236 -8.86 -0.16 1.12
CA TYR A 236 -9.57 0.94 1.75
C TYR A 236 -8.60 1.85 2.49
N LEU A 237 -9.06 3.05 2.81
CA LEU A 237 -8.45 3.90 3.83
C LEU A 237 -9.44 4.14 4.97
N VAL A 238 -8.88 4.44 6.13
CA VAL A 238 -9.60 4.91 7.32
C VAL A 238 -9.04 6.26 7.71
N ALA A 239 -9.92 7.24 7.94
CA ALA A 239 -9.58 8.58 8.39
C ALA A 239 -10.78 9.18 9.14
N ASN A 240 -10.66 10.40 9.66
CA ASN A 240 -11.85 11.09 10.15
C ASN A 240 -12.91 11.29 9.03
N PRO A 241 -14.20 11.52 9.35
CA PRO A 241 -15.26 11.57 8.36
C PRO A 241 -15.07 12.63 7.25
N ALA A 242 -14.45 13.77 7.59
CA ALA A 242 -14.19 14.86 6.65
C ALA A 242 -13.11 14.48 5.63
N LEU A 243 -12.00 13.92 6.09
CA LEU A 243 -10.85 13.54 5.25
C LEU A 243 -11.18 12.31 4.39
N ALA A 244 -11.85 11.31 4.96
CA ALA A 244 -12.39 10.17 4.21
C ALA A 244 -13.43 10.63 3.17
N GLY A 245 -14.28 11.61 3.53
CA GLY A 245 -15.24 12.23 2.63
C GLY A 245 -14.61 12.92 1.41
N ARG A 246 -13.51 13.67 1.60
CA ARG A 246 -12.76 14.31 0.52
C ARG A 246 -12.20 13.32 -0.49
N ILE A 247 -11.74 12.14 -0.04
CA ILE A 247 -11.30 11.08 -0.95
C ILE A 247 -12.51 10.45 -1.65
N ARG A 248 -13.57 10.08 -0.90
CA ARG A 248 -14.78 9.48 -1.48
C ARG A 248 -15.40 10.34 -2.58
N SER A 249 -15.44 11.66 -2.44
CA SER A 249 -16.01 12.57 -3.45
C SER A 249 -15.27 12.58 -4.79
N MET A 250 -14.04 12.08 -4.84
CA MET A 250 -13.21 12.03 -6.06
C MET A 250 -13.10 10.64 -6.67
N LEU A 251 -13.54 9.59 -5.95
CA LEU A 251 -13.54 8.23 -6.49
C LEU A 251 -14.55 8.12 -7.66
N PRO A 252 -14.20 7.46 -8.77
CA PRO A 252 -15.14 7.20 -9.86
C PRO A 252 -16.39 6.46 -9.38
N LYS A 253 -17.55 6.77 -9.97
CA LYS A 253 -18.73 5.91 -9.81
C LYS A 253 -18.39 4.50 -10.31
N TRP A 254 -18.77 3.48 -9.55
CA TRP A 254 -18.43 2.07 -9.82
C TRP A 254 -16.91 1.80 -9.90
N ASN A 255 -16.10 2.47 -9.07
CA ASN A 255 -14.66 2.15 -8.94
C ASN A 255 -14.41 0.75 -8.34
N LEU A 256 -15.29 0.29 -7.45
CA LEU A 256 -15.34 -1.09 -6.99
C LEU A 256 -16.00 -1.98 -8.04
N ASN A 257 -15.49 -3.19 -8.21
CA ASN A 257 -16.00 -4.17 -9.18
C ASN A 257 -16.80 -5.28 -8.49
N SER A 258 -17.60 -6.01 -9.29
CA SER A 258 -18.52 -7.06 -8.81
C SER A 258 -17.83 -8.25 -8.13
N PHE A 259 -16.54 -8.51 -8.43
CA PHE A 259 -15.75 -9.51 -7.69
C PHE A 259 -15.41 -9.01 -6.28
N ALA A 260 -15.05 -7.73 -6.12
CA ALA A 260 -14.74 -7.15 -4.81
C ALA A 260 -15.96 -7.15 -3.89
N GLU A 261 -17.15 -6.83 -4.42
CA GLU A 261 -18.42 -7.00 -3.71
C GLU A 261 -18.62 -8.44 -3.24
N HIS A 262 -18.57 -9.40 -4.17
CA HIS A 262 -18.82 -10.81 -3.84
C HIS A 262 -17.86 -11.36 -2.78
N VAL A 263 -16.59 -10.96 -2.82
CA VAL A 263 -15.61 -11.31 -1.77
C VAL A 263 -16.01 -10.69 -0.44
N VAL A 264 -16.26 -9.38 -0.39
CA VAL A 264 -16.60 -8.65 0.84
C VAL A 264 -17.81 -9.25 1.54
N PHE A 265 -18.89 -9.54 0.81
CA PHE A 265 -20.10 -10.19 1.36
C PHE A 265 -19.86 -11.65 1.82
N MET A 266 -18.88 -12.35 1.25
CA MET A 266 -18.55 -13.73 1.61
C MET A 266 -17.72 -13.81 2.91
N LEU A 267 -16.95 -12.77 3.25
CA LEU A 267 -16.05 -12.75 4.42
C LEU A 267 -16.76 -13.05 5.74
N ARG A 268 -18.02 -12.64 5.92
CA ARG A 268 -18.83 -12.95 7.12
C ARG A 268 -18.93 -14.45 7.42
N LYS A 269 -18.72 -15.32 6.43
CA LYS A 269 -18.77 -16.79 6.59
C LYS A 269 -17.42 -17.45 6.86
N HIS A 270 -16.29 -16.79 6.54
CA HIS A 270 -14.96 -17.43 6.49
C HIS A 270 -13.92 -16.81 7.44
N GLY A 271 -14.36 -16.15 8.51
CA GLY A 271 -13.46 -15.53 9.49
C GLY A 271 -12.52 -16.54 10.16
N ALA A 272 -12.98 -17.78 10.40
CA ALA A 272 -12.16 -18.81 11.04
C ALA A 272 -11.02 -19.31 10.13
N GLU A 273 -11.32 -19.53 8.85
CA GLU A 273 -10.35 -19.94 7.82
C GLU A 273 -9.38 -18.81 7.49
N TYR A 274 -9.85 -17.56 7.46
CA TYR A 274 -8.99 -16.39 7.31
C TYR A 274 -8.00 -16.29 8.48
N GLU A 275 -8.46 -16.35 9.72
CA GLU A 275 -7.59 -16.33 10.90
C GLU A 275 -6.61 -17.52 10.95
N ALA A 276 -7.04 -18.71 10.52
CA ALA A 276 -6.16 -19.86 10.38
C ALA A 276 -5.08 -19.63 9.31
N SER A 277 -5.43 -19.03 8.17
CA SER A 277 -4.49 -18.71 7.09
C SER A 277 -3.40 -17.74 7.55
N LEU A 278 -3.75 -16.69 8.31
CA LEU A 278 -2.79 -15.73 8.87
C LEU A 278 -1.81 -16.39 9.85
N ARG A 279 -2.32 -17.25 10.75
CA ARG A 279 -1.46 -18.02 11.68
C ARG A 279 -0.48 -18.92 10.94
N GLN A 280 -0.90 -19.56 9.85
CA GLN A 280 -0.01 -20.38 9.04
C GLN A 280 1.08 -19.53 8.36
N VAL A 281 0.73 -18.38 7.76
CA VAL A 281 1.73 -17.47 7.14
C VAL A 281 2.74 -16.95 8.18
N ARG A 282 2.29 -16.62 9.40
CA ARG A 282 3.17 -16.18 10.50
C ARG A 282 4.17 -17.29 10.90
N GLN A 283 3.70 -18.53 11.04
CA GLN A 283 4.55 -19.68 11.34
C GLN A 283 5.55 -19.96 10.20
N ASP A 284 5.07 -20.01 8.96
CA ASP A 284 5.90 -20.24 7.77
C ASP A 284 6.99 -19.17 7.62
N ARG A 285 6.71 -17.91 7.99
CA ARG A 285 7.71 -16.82 7.98
C ARG A 285 8.88 -17.14 8.92
N VAL A 286 8.59 -17.62 10.12
CA VAL A 286 9.61 -17.98 11.11
C VAL A 286 10.43 -19.17 10.63
N ASP A 287 9.79 -20.20 10.09
CA ASP A 287 10.48 -21.40 9.64
C ASP A 287 11.25 -21.21 8.33
N MET A 288 10.74 -20.38 7.41
CA MET A 288 11.48 -19.93 6.22
C MET A 288 12.70 -19.08 6.61
N GLY A 289 12.57 -18.19 7.61
CA GLY A 289 13.69 -17.40 8.14
C GLY A 289 14.80 -18.30 8.66
N ARG A 290 14.47 -19.24 9.55
CA ARG A 290 15.39 -20.24 10.11
C ARG A 290 16.08 -21.12 9.05
N GLN A 291 15.42 -21.38 7.91
CA GLN A 291 16.01 -22.13 6.81
C GLN A 291 17.00 -21.27 6.01
N LEU A 292 16.66 -20.01 5.72
CA LEU A 292 17.51 -19.08 5.00
C LEU A 292 18.75 -18.67 5.82
N GLU A 293 18.61 -18.49 7.13
CA GLU A 293 19.71 -18.17 8.06
C GLU A 293 20.83 -19.23 8.10
N ARG A 294 20.57 -20.46 7.64
CA ARG A 294 21.58 -21.54 7.54
C ARG A 294 22.51 -21.37 6.34
N LEU A 295 22.18 -20.50 5.39
CA LEU A 295 22.95 -20.30 4.15
C LEU A 295 24.17 -19.37 4.42
N PRO A 296 25.43 -19.83 4.23
CA PRO A 296 26.61 -19.10 4.66
C PRO A 296 26.78 -17.68 4.08
N GLY A 297 26.81 -16.67 4.95
CA GLY A 297 26.99 -15.26 4.55
C GLY A 297 25.72 -14.57 4.07
N LEU A 298 24.58 -15.27 4.05
CA LEU A 298 23.27 -14.67 3.91
C LEU A 298 22.92 -13.91 5.20
N THR A 299 22.14 -12.83 5.10
CA THR A 299 21.61 -12.12 6.28
C THR A 299 20.13 -11.87 6.08
N VAL A 300 19.30 -12.44 6.95
CA VAL A 300 17.85 -12.29 6.95
C VAL A 300 17.49 -11.18 7.95
N TYR A 301 16.67 -10.23 7.53
CA TYR A 301 16.18 -9.16 8.42
C TYR A 301 14.84 -9.57 9.05
N PRO A 302 14.60 -9.28 10.35
CA PRO A 302 13.32 -9.50 10.99
C PRO A 302 12.18 -8.80 10.26
N SER A 303 11.03 -9.45 10.16
CA SER A 303 9.87 -8.94 9.41
C SER A 303 8.57 -9.21 10.15
N GLN A 304 7.63 -8.26 10.02
CA GLN A 304 6.23 -8.42 10.40
C GLN A 304 5.28 -8.50 9.19
N GLY A 305 5.79 -8.47 7.97
CA GLY A 305 5.02 -8.74 6.75
C GLY A 305 4.95 -10.23 6.39
N ASN A 306 4.38 -10.56 5.23
CA ASN A 306 4.42 -11.89 4.60
C ASN A 306 5.60 -12.06 3.63
N PHE A 307 6.75 -11.48 3.96
CA PHE A 307 7.99 -11.57 3.18
C PHE A 307 9.18 -11.35 4.11
N LEU A 308 10.35 -11.82 3.68
CA LEU A 308 11.63 -11.61 4.33
C LEU A 308 12.51 -10.77 3.41
N PHE A 309 13.22 -9.80 3.98
CA PHE A 309 14.28 -9.08 3.29
C PHE A 309 15.62 -9.74 3.61
N VAL A 310 16.44 -9.88 2.58
CA VAL A 310 17.62 -10.74 2.64
C VAL A 310 18.77 -10.06 1.91
N ARG A 311 19.89 -9.86 2.61
CA ARG A 311 21.16 -9.50 1.98
C ARG A 311 21.92 -10.76 1.57
N LEU A 312 22.37 -10.78 0.33
CA LEU A 312 23.19 -11.82 -0.27
C LEU A 312 24.63 -11.83 0.29
N PRO A 313 25.36 -12.96 0.15
CA PRO A 313 26.78 -13.03 0.49
C PRO A 313 27.63 -12.02 -0.30
N LEU A 314 28.81 -11.68 0.20
CA LEU A 314 29.70 -10.72 -0.44
C LEU A 314 30.06 -11.16 -1.87
N GLY A 315 29.90 -10.25 -2.83
CA GLY A 315 30.17 -10.47 -4.25
C GLY A 315 29.05 -11.17 -5.04
N ALA A 316 27.96 -11.60 -4.40
CA ALA A 316 26.78 -12.11 -5.10
C ALA A 316 25.86 -10.96 -5.57
N GLU A 317 25.58 -10.94 -6.86
CA GLU A 317 24.67 -9.96 -7.48
C GLU A 317 23.25 -10.51 -7.61
N GLY A 318 22.26 -9.82 -7.05
CA GLY A 318 20.88 -10.31 -6.98
C GLY A 318 20.17 -10.47 -8.32
N THR A 319 20.61 -9.75 -9.36
CA THR A 319 20.13 -9.95 -10.74
C THR A 319 20.60 -11.30 -11.29
N VAL A 320 21.87 -11.65 -11.07
CA VAL A 320 22.46 -12.95 -11.45
C VAL A 320 21.81 -14.08 -10.65
N VAL A 321 21.63 -13.89 -9.34
CA VAL A 321 20.94 -14.88 -8.46
C VAL A 321 19.49 -15.09 -8.93
N ARG A 322 18.74 -14.01 -9.19
CA ARG A 322 17.37 -14.08 -9.74
C ARG A 322 17.33 -14.86 -11.05
N ASP A 323 18.20 -14.51 -12.00
CA ASP A 323 18.16 -15.10 -13.34
C ASP A 323 18.56 -16.58 -13.34
N ARG A 324 19.53 -16.98 -12.49
CA ARG A 324 19.91 -18.38 -12.28
C ARG A 324 18.84 -19.18 -11.52
N LEU A 325 18.22 -18.61 -10.48
CA LEU A 325 17.09 -19.24 -9.79
C LEU A 325 15.89 -19.46 -10.73
N LEU A 326 15.60 -18.49 -11.60
CA LEU A 326 14.49 -18.59 -12.55
C LEU A 326 14.78 -19.61 -13.66
N THR A 327 15.99 -19.64 -14.21
CA THR A 327 16.34 -20.51 -15.35
C THR A 327 16.71 -21.93 -14.92
N GLY A 328 17.49 -22.11 -13.85
CA GLY A 328 17.92 -23.42 -13.35
C GLY A 328 16.91 -24.10 -12.41
N HIS A 329 16.20 -23.31 -11.59
CA HIS A 329 15.33 -23.85 -10.53
C HIS A 329 13.83 -23.54 -10.73
N ARG A 330 13.49 -22.64 -11.66
CA ARG A 330 12.13 -22.10 -11.85
C ARG A 330 11.58 -21.43 -10.59
N VAL A 331 12.44 -20.70 -9.89
CA VAL A 331 12.09 -19.91 -8.71
C VAL A 331 12.26 -18.44 -9.05
N LEU A 332 11.18 -17.67 -8.95
CA LEU A 332 11.17 -16.23 -9.25
C LEU A 332 11.30 -15.45 -7.94
N VAL A 333 12.35 -14.62 -7.80
CA VAL A 333 12.61 -13.82 -6.59
C VAL A 333 12.65 -12.31 -6.89
N ARG A 334 12.24 -11.48 -5.91
CA ARG A 334 12.27 -10.01 -6.07
C ARG A 334 13.62 -9.46 -5.67
N GLU A 335 14.53 -9.39 -6.64
CA GLU A 335 15.69 -8.50 -6.60
C GLU A 335 15.26 -7.06 -6.26
N CYS A 336 16.03 -6.33 -5.45
CA CYS A 336 15.64 -5.03 -4.89
C CYS A 336 16.61 -3.86 -5.20
N GLY A 337 17.49 -3.98 -6.19
CA GLY A 337 18.39 -2.90 -6.61
C GLY A 337 17.73 -1.76 -7.36
N ASN A 338 16.54 -1.97 -7.94
CA ASN A 338 15.71 -0.89 -8.49
C ASN A 338 14.80 -0.19 -7.45
N LYS A 339 14.94 -0.50 -6.16
CA LYS A 339 14.32 0.30 -5.09
C LYS A 339 15.29 1.37 -4.62
N ILE A 340 14.85 2.62 -4.64
CA ILE A 340 15.55 3.72 -3.97
C ILE A 340 15.78 3.35 -2.49
N GLY A 341 16.97 3.59 -1.94
CA GLY A 341 17.34 3.15 -0.59
C GLY A 341 17.92 1.73 -0.50
N SER A 342 18.01 0.99 -1.61
CA SER A 342 18.45 -0.41 -1.65
C SER A 342 19.51 -0.64 -2.74
N SER A 343 20.04 -1.86 -2.85
CA SER A 343 21.01 -2.26 -3.88
C SER A 343 20.76 -3.68 -4.39
N SER A 344 21.45 -4.07 -5.47
CA SER A 344 21.37 -5.40 -6.08
C SER A 344 21.76 -6.55 -5.13
N ARG A 345 22.44 -6.26 -4.01
CA ARG A 345 22.75 -7.27 -2.98
C ARG A 345 21.54 -7.71 -2.16
N PHE A 346 20.36 -7.11 -2.36
CA PHE A 346 19.16 -7.41 -1.59
C PHE A 346 18.08 -8.11 -2.42
N LEU A 347 17.49 -9.14 -1.83
CA LEU A 347 16.27 -9.79 -2.29
C LEU A 347 15.15 -9.57 -1.28
N ARG A 348 13.91 -9.46 -1.76
CA ARG A 348 12.70 -9.68 -0.96
C ARG A 348 12.09 -11.01 -1.38
N LEU A 349 11.88 -11.90 -0.42
CA LEU A 349 11.40 -13.26 -0.63
C LEU A 349 10.06 -13.40 0.08
N VAL A 350 8.98 -13.59 -0.67
CA VAL A 350 7.63 -13.76 -0.12
C VAL A 350 7.53 -15.07 0.66
N VAL A 351 6.77 -15.08 1.76
CA VAL A 351 6.54 -16.29 2.54
C VAL A 351 5.66 -17.25 1.76
N ARG A 352 6.10 -18.51 1.66
CA ARG A 352 5.49 -19.57 0.85
C ARG A 352 5.42 -20.87 1.66
N PRO A 353 4.57 -21.84 1.26
CA PRO A 353 4.54 -23.15 1.89
C PRO A 353 5.89 -23.86 1.85
N GLU A 354 6.14 -24.71 2.84
CA GLU A 354 7.40 -25.46 3.01
C GLU A 354 7.94 -26.17 1.74
N VAL A 355 7.06 -26.69 0.88
CA VAL A 355 7.45 -27.31 -0.40
C VAL A 355 8.10 -26.32 -1.38
N ASP A 356 7.60 -25.09 -1.42
CA ASP A 356 8.15 -24.00 -2.22
C ASP A 356 9.46 -23.49 -1.58
N VAL A 357 9.50 -23.38 -0.24
CA VAL A 357 10.69 -22.92 0.50
C VAL A 357 11.86 -23.87 0.32
N ARG A 358 11.67 -25.19 0.40
CA ARG A 358 12.74 -26.16 0.10
C ARG A 358 13.32 -25.98 -1.29
N ARG A 359 12.46 -25.75 -2.30
CA ARG A 359 12.89 -25.48 -3.68
C ARG A 359 13.72 -24.21 -3.80
N LEU A 360 13.32 -23.14 -3.10
CA LEU A 360 14.09 -21.90 -3.00
C LEU A 360 15.45 -22.14 -2.33
N VAL A 361 15.48 -22.80 -1.16
CA VAL A 361 16.70 -23.02 -0.37
C VAL A 361 17.70 -23.85 -1.17
N THR A 362 17.31 -25.01 -1.72
CA THR A 362 18.17 -25.82 -2.58
C THR A 362 18.64 -25.08 -3.82
N GLY A 363 17.78 -24.23 -4.41
CA GLY A 363 18.18 -23.36 -5.52
C GLY A 363 19.23 -22.32 -5.11
N MET A 364 19.06 -21.68 -3.95
CA MET A 364 20.02 -20.71 -3.43
C MET A 364 21.34 -21.38 -3.05
N GLU A 365 21.33 -22.59 -2.50
CA GLU A 365 22.54 -23.36 -2.20
C GLU A 365 23.37 -23.61 -3.46
N GLN A 366 22.74 -24.08 -4.53
CA GLN A 366 23.43 -24.38 -5.80
C GLN A 366 23.90 -23.10 -6.50
N VAL A 367 23.06 -22.07 -6.57
CA VAL A 367 23.38 -20.79 -7.23
C VAL A 367 24.44 -19.98 -6.46
N LEU A 368 24.48 -20.04 -5.14
CA LEU A 368 25.46 -19.27 -4.35
C LEU A 368 26.77 -20.02 -4.11
N TYR A 369 26.73 -21.35 -3.90
CA TYR A 369 27.88 -22.13 -3.40
C TYR A 369 28.27 -23.33 -4.27
N GLY A 370 27.56 -23.60 -5.38
CA GLY A 370 27.85 -24.72 -6.27
C GLY A 370 29.26 -24.67 -6.89
N THR A 371 29.93 -25.81 -7.03
CA THR A 371 31.30 -25.87 -7.55
C THR A 371 31.34 -25.86 -9.08
N GLY A 372 31.30 -24.67 -9.69
CA GLY A 372 31.42 -24.49 -11.13
C GLY A 372 31.31 -23.01 -11.56
N THR A 373 31.16 -22.77 -12.86
CA THR A 373 30.79 -21.45 -13.43
C THR A 373 29.44 -20.93 -12.94
N ASP A 374 28.67 -21.78 -12.25
CA ASP A 374 27.31 -21.55 -11.78
C ASP A 374 27.24 -20.89 -10.39
N ALA A 375 28.37 -20.77 -9.68
CA ALA A 375 28.47 -19.95 -8.48
C ALA A 375 28.27 -18.46 -8.81
N ALA A 376 27.34 -17.80 -8.11
CA ALA A 376 27.09 -16.36 -8.23
C ALA A 376 27.94 -15.53 -7.26
N ALA A 377 28.55 -16.16 -6.25
CA ALA A 377 29.46 -15.51 -5.30
C ALA A 377 30.94 -15.83 -5.65
N PRO A 378 31.79 -14.84 -5.98
CA PRO A 378 33.21 -15.06 -6.21
C PRO A 378 33.96 -15.34 -4.91
N ARG A 379 34.97 -16.23 -4.98
CA ARG A 379 35.92 -16.44 -3.88
C ARG A 379 36.89 -15.27 -3.81
N SER A 380 36.59 -14.32 -2.91
CA SER A 380 37.34 -13.09 -2.59
C SER A 380 37.42 -12.03 -3.71
N ALA A 381 36.78 -10.89 -3.47
CA ALA A 381 37.01 -9.63 -4.19
C ALA A 381 36.64 -8.45 -3.27
N GLY A 382 37.27 -7.28 -3.49
CA GLY A 382 37.18 -6.11 -2.61
C GLY A 382 35.78 -5.47 -2.54
N TYR A 383 35.49 -4.89 -1.38
CA TYR A 383 34.20 -4.28 -1.04
C TYR A 383 34.04 -2.86 -1.60
N SER A 384 32.84 -2.57 -2.12
CA SER A 384 32.30 -1.21 -2.22
C SER A 384 30.88 -1.21 -1.64
N SER A 385 30.55 -0.21 -0.83
CA SER A 385 29.23 -0.11 -0.21
C SER A 385 28.24 0.51 -1.20
N GLY A 386 27.16 -0.22 -1.53
CA GLY A 386 26.11 0.30 -2.41
C GLY A 386 25.44 1.58 -1.90
N THR A 387 25.60 1.89 -0.61
CA THR A 387 25.24 3.19 -0.01
C THR A 387 25.80 4.37 -0.80
N ALA A 388 27.06 4.35 -1.28
CA ALA A 388 27.64 5.50 -1.97
C ALA A 388 26.99 5.87 -3.33
N ALA A 389 26.14 5.00 -3.88
CA ALA A 389 25.28 5.30 -5.03
C ALA A 389 23.87 5.74 -4.59
N VAL A 390 23.32 5.08 -3.56
CA VAL A 390 22.05 5.46 -2.92
C VAL A 390 22.13 6.87 -2.32
N ASP A 391 23.16 7.16 -1.53
CA ASP A 391 23.45 8.47 -0.93
C ASP A 391 23.57 9.56 -1.99
N ARG A 392 24.10 9.21 -3.17
CA ARG A 392 24.21 10.13 -4.31
C ARG A 392 22.84 10.45 -4.90
N LEU A 393 22.06 9.43 -5.24
CA LEU A 393 20.70 9.61 -5.75
C LEU A 393 19.80 10.35 -4.74
N VAL A 394 19.90 10.00 -3.45
CA VAL A 394 19.21 10.68 -2.35
C VAL A 394 19.69 12.13 -2.21
N SER A 395 20.98 12.43 -2.42
CA SER A 395 21.47 13.82 -2.43
C SER A 395 21.00 14.62 -3.65
N GLU A 396 20.83 13.96 -4.80
CA GLU A 396 20.38 14.56 -6.05
C GLU A 396 18.86 14.84 -6.03
N THR A 397 18.03 13.94 -5.49
CA THR A 397 16.57 14.18 -5.35
C THR A 397 16.21 15.06 -4.15
N ASN A 398 17.01 15.07 -3.09
CA ASN A 398 16.84 16.02 -1.98
C ASN A 398 17.30 17.45 -2.35
N GLY A 399 17.68 17.74 -3.60
CA GLY A 399 18.06 19.06 -4.09
C GLY A 399 17.26 19.51 -5.32
N ALA A 400 16.53 20.62 -5.21
CA ALA A 400 15.77 21.29 -6.26
C ALA A 400 14.67 20.48 -6.97
N GLY A 401 13.41 20.75 -6.59
CA GLY A 401 12.29 20.54 -7.50
C GLY A 401 12.46 21.37 -8.78
N THR A 402 11.83 20.93 -9.87
CA THR A 402 11.92 21.47 -11.24
C THR A 402 13.28 21.33 -11.95
N ARG A 403 13.41 20.25 -12.73
CA ARG A 403 14.17 20.22 -14.00
C ARG A 403 13.27 19.86 -15.20
N GLY A 404 12.09 20.48 -15.24
CA GLY A 404 11.46 20.81 -16.52
C GLY A 404 12.03 22.15 -17.01
N LEU A 405 12.23 22.30 -18.32
CA LEU A 405 12.82 23.50 -18.98
C LEU A 405 14.35 23.69 -18.83
N ALA A 406 15.13 22.64 -19.14
CA ALA A 406 16.54 22.79 -19.56
C ALA A 406 16.85 22.11 -20.91
N ALA A 407 15.82 21.71 -21.66
CA ALA A 407 15.92 21.08 -22.99
C ALA A 407 15.66 22.07 -24.14
N GLN A 408 16.13 23.33 -24.00
CA GLN A 408 16.03 24.35 -25.05
C GLN A 408 17.10 25.47 -24.88
N ALA A 409 18.34 25.08 -24.58
CA ALA A 409 19.48 26.02 -24.46
C ALA A 409 20.81 25.43 -24.95
N SER A 410 20.78 24.43 -25.85
CA SER A 410 21.98 23.71 -26.33
C SER A 410 22.17 23.87 -27.84
N ALA A 411 22.17 25.12 -28.31
CA ALA A 411 22.56 25.47 -29.67
C ALA A 411 23.09 26.91 -29.73
N MET A 412 24.39 27.09 -29.50
CA MET A 412 25.30 28.14 -30.03
C MET A 412 26.70 27.97 -29.38
N PRO A 413 27.80 28.38 -30.03
CA PRO A 413 29.16 27.95 -29.68
C PRO A 413 29.86 28.80 -28.59
N ALA A 414 30.89 28.24 -27.98
CA ALA A 414 31.64 28.83 -26.86
C ALA A 414 32.65 29.91 -27.29
N PRO A 415 32.84 30.99 -26.49
CA PRO A 415 33.97 31.92 -26.60
C PRO A 415 35.18 31.50 -25.75
N ALA A 416 36.36 32.04 -26.12
CA ALA A 416 37.69 31.66 -25.62
C ALA A 416 38.05 32.26 -24.22
N PRO A 417 39.09 31.74 -23.52
CA PRO A 417 39.40 32.11 -22.13
C PRO A 417 40.29 33.37 -21.99
N ALA A 418 40.23 34.00 -20.81
CA ALA A 418 41.06 35.13 -20.39
C ALA A 418 41.60 34.93 -18.95
N PRO A 419 42.69 35.61 -18.52
CA PRO A 419 43.66 35.03 -17.57
C PRO A 419 43.50 35.41 -16.08
N ALA A 420 44.31 34.76 -15.24
CA ALA A 420 44.29 34.82 -13.77
C ALA A 420 45.13 35.95 -13.13
N PRO A 421 44.86 36.32 -11.85
CA PRO A 421 45.75 37.12 -11.01
C PRO A 421 46.48 36.31 -9.91
N ALA A 422 47.50 36.94 -9.30
CA ALA A 422 48.52 36.37 -8.41
C ALA A 422 48.22 36.56 -6.87
N PRO A 423 49.02 35.99 -5.93
CA PRO A 423 48.52 35.56 -4.60
C PRO A 423 49.04 36.28 -3.33
N ALA A 424 48.63 35.72 -2.16
CA ALA A 424 49.25 35.75 -0.80
C ALA A 424 48.70 36.77 0.22
N PRO A 425 48.91 36.59 1.57
CA PRO A 425 49.38 35.43 2.35
C PRO A 425 48.47 35.05 3.57
N ALA A 426 48.84 34.02 4.34
CA ALA A 426 48.24 33.63 5.63
C ALA A 426 48.87 34.34 6.85
N PRO A 427 48.32 34.21 8.08
CA PRO A 427 49.06 33.40 9.07
C PRO A 427 48.24 32.65 10.15
N ALA A 428 48.83 31.52 10.58
CA ALA A 428 49.06 30.99 11.95
C ALA A 428 48.00 31.00 13.07
N ALA A 429 48.19 30.08 14.03
CA ALA A 429 47.25 29.73 15.11
C ALA A 429 47.87 29.84 16.52
N ALA A 430 46.99 29.61 17.52
CA ALA A 430 47.26 29.23 18.92
C ALA A 430 47.80 30.29 19.91
N ALA A 431 47.04 30.55 20.99
CA ALA A 431 47.30 29.99 22.32
C ALA A 431 46.23 30.44 23.35
N VAL A 432 45.96 29.61 24.37
CA VAL A 432 45.09 29.92 25.53
C VAL A 432 45.76 29.40 26.80
N PRO A 433 45.72 30.16 27.91
CA PRO A 433 45.82 29.60 29.26
C PRO A 433 44.56 29.86 30.11
N GLY A 434 44.25 28.94 31.05
CA GLY A 434 43.28 29.15 32.14
C GLY A 434 43.86 30.03 33.27
N LEU A 435 43.30 30.09 34.48
CA LEU A 435 42.33 29.20 35.17
C LEU A 435 41.71 29.96 36.37
N GLY A 436 40.50 29.62 36.84
CA GLY A 436 39.88 30.29 38.01
C GLY A 436 38.58 29.65 38.53
N ALA A 437 38.71 28.72 39.47
CA ALA A 437 37.67 27.97 40.20
C ALA A 437 37.00 28.78 41.36
N MET A 438 35.88 28.42 42.03
CA MET A 438 34.67 27.56 41.78
C MET A 438 33.69 27.72 43.00
N VAL A 439 32.69 26.82 43.18
CA VAL A 439 31.76 26.61 44.35
C VAL A 439 30.52 27.55 44.38
N ALA A 440 29.25 27.16 44.12
CA ALA A 440 28.32 26.11 44.63
C ALA A 440 27.55 26.53 45.92
N ALA A 441 26.26 26.23 46.22
CA ALA A 441 25.16 25.49 45.56
C ALA A 441 23.75 25.82 46.18
N ALA A 442 22.65 25.39 45.53
CA ALA A 442 21.25 25.20 46.04
C ALA A 442 20.46 26.42 46.59
N GLY A 443 19.11 26.49 46.59
CA GLY A 443 18.05 25.66 45.96
C GLY A 443 16.63 25.95 46.54
N LEU A 444 15.57 25.72 45.72
CA LEU A 444 14.12 25.56 46.08
C LEU A 444 13.27 26.74 46.64
N GLY A 445 11.99 26.82 46.20
CA GLY A 445 10.85 27.36 46.99
C GLY A 445 9.92 28.42 46.37
N THR A 446 8.62 28.12 46.22
CA THR A 446 7.46 29.01 45.86
C THR A 446 6.78 29.61 47.14
N PRO A 447 5.63 30.36 47.16
CA PRO A 447 4.65 30.81 46.13
C PRO A 447 4.21 32.33 46.23
N PRO A 448 3.19 32.83 45.46
CA PRO A 448 2.82 34.27 45.37
C PRO A 448 1.39 34.68 45.85
N ALA A 449 1.15 35.99 46.08
CA ALA A 449 -0.16 36.70 46.19
C ALA A 449 0.05 38.24 46.38
N PRO A 450 -0.97 39.13 46.32
CA PRO A 450 -2.13 39.24 45.40
C PRO A 450 -2.28 40.68 44.78
N ALA A 451 -3.35 40.92 44.01
CA ALA A 451 -3.67 42.21 43.37
C ALA A 451 -4.61 43.13 44.20
N PRO A 452 -4.72 44.43 43.85
CA PRO A 452 -5.89 45.27 44.18
C PRO A 452 -6.62 45.85 42.95
N ALA A 453 -7.78 46.49 43.19
CA ALA A 453 -8.83 46.74 42.20
C ALA A 453 -9.02 48.22 41.76
N VAL A 454 -9.99 48.41 40.85
CA VAL A 454 -10.40 49.66 40.17
C VAL A 454 -11.25 50.58 41.06
N PRO A 455 -11.23 51.91 40.82
CA PRO A 455 -12.51 52.63 40.61
C PRO A 455 -12.46 53.60 39.42
N GLY A 456 -13.61 53.83 38.76
CA GLY A 456 -13.71 54.71 37.57
C GLY A 456 -14.82 55.77 37.68
N VAL A 457 -14.76 56.80 36.83
CA VAL A 457 -15.82 57.83 36.62
C VAL A 457 -15.84 58.28 35.15
N VAL A 458 -17.00 58.80 34.71
CA VAL A 458 -17.46 59.12 33.33
C VAL A 458 -18.15 60.51 33.39
N TYR A 459 -18.20 61.43 32.41
CA TYR A 459 -18.11 61.46 30.93
C TYR A 459 -17.46 62.79 30.45
N GLY A 460 -17.12 62.94 29.15
CA GLY A 460 -17.16 64.26 28.47
C GLY A 460 -16.13 64.53 27.36
N GLY A 461 -16.60 64.84 26.14
CA GLY A 461 -15.78 65.41 25.05
C GLY A 461 -16.00 64.76 23.67
N ALA A 462 -16.75 65.43 22.79
CA ALA A 462 -16.88 65.08 21.37
C ALA A 462 -15.68 65.62 20.53
N PRO A 463 -15.46 65.18 19.28
CA PRO A 463 -14.10 65.01 18.75
C PRO A 463 -13.58 66.17 17.87
N PRO A 464 -12.25 66.25 17.67
CA PRO A 464 -11.68 66.90 16.50
C PRO A 464 -11.70 65.95 15.28
N SER A 465 -11.99 66.51 14.11
CA SER A 465 -12.01 65.80 12.83
C SER A 465 -10.63 65.28 12.42
N VAL A 466 -10.51 63.99 12.12
CA VAL A 466 -9.31 63.40 11.52
C VAL A 466 -9.52 63.27 10.01
N SER A 467 -8.63 63.90 9.22
CA SER A 467 -8.64 63.82 7.76
C SER A 467 -8.40 62.37 7.27
N PRO A 468 -9.05 61.92 6.19
CA PRO A 468 -8.79 60.59 5.63
C PRO A 468 -7.36 60.51 5.05
N PRO A 469 -6.71 59.33 5.08
CA PRO A 469 -5.42 59.14 4.45
C PRO A 469 -5.51 59.28 2.91
N PRO A 470 -4.41 59.66 2.24
CA PRO A 470 -4.40 59.81 0.79
C PRO A 470 -4.66 58.47 0.08
N ALA A 471 -5.42 58.52 -1.02
CA ALA A 471 -5.67 57.37 -1.87
C ALA A 471 -4.36 56.82 -2.47
N PRO A 472 -4.23 55.49 -2.67
CA PRO A 472 -3.07 54.92 -3.34
C PRO A 472 -2.98 55.44 -4.79
N ALA A 473 -1.75 55.71 -5.23
CA ALA A 473 -1.48 56.19 -6.58
C ALA A 473 -1.98 55.19 -7.63
N ALA A 474 -2.56 55.71 -8.72
CA ALA A 474 -3.02 54.89 -9.84
C ALA A 474 -1.82 54.18 -10.49
N VAL A 475 -1.75 52.85 -10.35
CA VAL A 475 -0.81 52.02 -11.08
C VAL A 475 -1.28 51.95 -12.53
N SER A 476 -0.44 52.40 -13.47
CA SER A 476 -0.71 52.28 -14.90
C SER A 476 -0.97 50.81 -15.28
N PRO A 477 -1.96 50.50 -16.13
CA PRO A 477 -2.16 49.14 -16.60
C PRO A 477 -0.90 48.67 -17.38
N PRO A 478 -0.54 47.37 -17.30
CA PRO A 478 0.56 46.84 -18.10
C PRO A 478 0.27 47.02 -19.60
N PRO A 479 1.31 47.15 -20.44
CA PRO A 479 1.11 47.25 -21.89
C PRO A 479 0.38 46.02 -22.41
N ALA A 480 -0.53 46.22 -23.36
CA ALA A 480 -1.27 45.14 -23.99
C ALA A 480 -0.30 44.11 -24.62
N PRO A 481 -0.57 42.81 -24.52
CA PRO A 481 0.26 41.81 -25.15
C PRO A 481 0.30 42.07 -26.67
N ALA A 482 1.51 42.00 -27.24
CA ALA A 482 1.70 42.14 -28.68
C ALA A 482 0.82 41.13 -29.44
N ALA A 483 0.22 41.56 -30.55
CA ALA A 483 -0.66 40.72 -31.34
C ALA A 483 0.09 39.46 -31.82
N VAL A 484 -0.25 38.31 -31.23
CA VAL A 484 0.24 37.01 -31.66
C VAL A 484 -0.30 36.78 -33.07
N SER A 485 0.59 36.62 -34.04
CA SER A 485 0.22 36.28 -35.41
C SER A 485 -0.62 34.99 -35.40
N PRO A 486 -1.71 34.89 -36.18
CA PRO A 486 -2.48 33.67 -36.23
C PRO A 486 -1.57 32.51 -36.69
N PRO A 487 -1.72 31.30 -36.12
CA PRO A 487 -0.92 30.16 -36.55
C PRO A 487 -1.15 29.90 -38.05
N PRO A 488 -0.13 29.42 -38.79
CA PRO A 488 -0.32 29.02 -40.18
C PRO A 488 -1.44 27.98 -40.26
N ALA A 489 -2.29 28.10 -41.28
CA ALA A 489 -3.38 27.17 -41.50
C ALA A 489 -2.86 25.71 -41.51
N PRO A 490 -3.56 24.76 -40.89
CA PRO A 490 -3.10 23.38 -40.84
C PRO A 490 -2.90 22.86 -42.26
N ALA A 491 -1.72 22.29 -42.53
CA ALA A 491 -1.46 21.62 -43.79
C ALA A 491 -2.52 20.54 -44.02
N ALA A 492 -2.99 20.42 -45.27
CA ALA A 492 -4.07 19.51 -45.62
C ALA A 492 -3.75 18.08 -45.13
N VAL A 493 -4.64 17.54 -44.30
CA VAL A 493 -4.53 16.18 -43.79
C VAL A 493 -4.53 15.24 -45.00
N PRO A 494 -3.50 14.37 -45.18
CA PRO A 494 -3.57 13.33 -46.19
C PRO A 494 -4.80 12.47 -45.92
N GLY A 495 -5.66 12.29 -46.93
CA GLY A 495 -6.85 11.47 -46.79
C GLY A 495 -6.50 10.05 -46.29
N PRO A 496 -7.42 9.39 -45.56
CA PRO A 496 -7.15 8.05 -45.03
C PRO A 496 -6.69 7.12 -46.16
N PRO A 497 -5.69 6.25 -45.94
CA PRO A 497 -5.26 5.30 -46.95
C PRO A 497 -6.45 4.43 -47.35
N GLN A 498 -6.62 4.20 -48.65
CA GLN A 498 -7.69 3.36 -49.16
C GLN A 498 -7.63 1.98 -48.48
N ALA A 499 -8.79 1.49 -48.04
CA ALA A 499 -8.89 0.16 -47.45
C ALA A 499 -8.38 -0.89 -48.45
N PRO A 500 -7.55 -1.85 -48.02
CA PRO A 500 -7.09 -2.91 -48.90
C PRO A 500 -8.30 -3.71 -49.42
N ALA A 501 -8.25 -4.08 -50.70
CA ALA A 501 -9.32 -4.85 -51.33
C ALA A 501 -9.53 -6.20 -50.59
N PRO A 502 -10.78 -6.71 -50.51
CA PRO A 502 -11.05 -7.97 -49.85
C PRO A 502 -10.27 -9.11 -50.53
N LEU A 503 -9.55 -9.91 -49.75
CA LEU A 503 -8.97 -11.16 -50.24
C LEU A 503 -10.08 -12.13 -50.66
N PRO A 504 -9.93 -12.86 -51.78
CA PRO A 504 -10.93 -13.81 -52.23
C PRO A 504 -11.08 -14.96 -51.22
N GLY A 505 -12.32 -15.24 -50.82
CA GLY A 505 -12.63 -16.37 -49.93
C GLY A 505 -12.36 -17.72 -50.60
N PRO A 506 -12.07 -18.78 -49.82
CA PRO A 506 -11.84 -20.12 -50.37
C PRO A 506 -13.11 -20.68 -51.02
N ALA A 507 -12.93 -21.33 -52.17
CA ALA A 507 -14.02 -21.94 -52.95
C ALA A 507 -14.64 -23.16 -52.24
N PRO A 508 -15.94 -23.45 -52.45
CA PRO A 508 -16.65 -24.53 -51.77
C PRO A 508 -16.32 -25.90 -52.34
N VAL A 509 -16.31 -26.94 -51.50
CA VAL A 509 -16.14 -28.34 -51.92
C VAL A 509 -17.20 -29.24 -51.28
N GLY A 510 -18.07 -29.81 -52.13
CA GLY A 510 -18.67 -31.14 -51.94
C GLY A 510 -19.77 -31.33 -50.88
N ALA A 511 -21.04 -31.34 -51.31
CA ALA A 511 -22.10 -32.10 -50.64
C ALA A 511 -22.11 -33.56 -51.16
N PRO A 512 -22.59 -34.52 -50.33
CA PRO A 512 -23.83 -35.24 -50.66
C PRO A 512 -24.67 -35.54 -49.38
N LEU A 513 -25.98 -35.27 -49.30
CA LEU A 513 -27.18 -35.94 -49.87
C LEU A 513 -28.10 -36.46 -48.75
N VAL A 514 -29.21 -35.74 -48.56
CA VAL A 514 -30.59 -36.17 -48.29
C VAL A 514 -30.85 -37.60 -47.78
N ALA A 515 -31.57 -37.71 -46.66
CA ALA A 515 -32.64 -38.69 -46.49
C ALA A 515 -33.74 -38.18 -45.53
N GLN A 516 -34.98 -38.05 -46.02
CA GLN A 516 -36.19 -38.08 -45.20
C GLN A 516 -36.78 -39.50 -45.25
N GLY A 517 -37.48 -39.94 -44.19
CA GLY A 517 -38.62 -40.84 -44.36
C GLY A 517 -38.67 -42.11 -43.50
N TRP A 518 -39.78 -42.21 -42.75
CA TRP A 518 -40.52 -43.43 -42.35
C TRP A 518 -39.95 -44.34 -41.23
N GLY A 519 -40.86 -44.76 -40.33
CA GLY A 519 -40.70 -45.97 -39.49
C GLY A 519 -41.45 -47.16 -40.13
N PRO A 520 -42.00 -48.15 -39.39
CA PRO A 520 -41.91 -48.45 -37.95
C PRO A 520 -41.49 -49.92 -37.65
N GLY A 521 -41.28 -50.26 -36.36
CA GLY A 521 -41.57 -51.62 -35.84
C GLY A 521 -40.42 -52.53 -35.38
N THR A 522 -40.74 -53.38 -34.37
CA THR A 522 -40.04 -54.56 -33.81
C THR A 522 -38.65 -54.37 -33.13
N GLY A 523 -38.34 -54.94 -31.94
CA GLY A 523 -39.19 -55.53 -30.89
C GLY A 523 -38.42 -56.24 -29.74
N LEU A 524 -38.83 -55.99 -28.48
CA LEU A 524 -38.70 -56.85 -27.26
C LEU A 524 -37.30 -57.18 -26.66
N PRO A 525 -37.17 -57.71 -25.41
CA PRO A 525 -38.15 -57.88 -24.31
C PRO A 525 -37.69 -57.36 -22.91
N GLY A 526 -38.57 -57.45 -21.89
CA GLY A 526 -38.16 -57.80 -20.51
C GLY A 526 -38.45 -56.80 -19.37
N MET A 527 -39.53 -57.01 -18.63
CA MET A 527 -39.84 -56.43 -17.30
C MET A 527 -39.83 -57.58 -16.26
N PRO A 528 -39.56 -57.33 -14.95
CA PRO A 528 -40.71 -57.10 -14.06
C PRO A 528 -40.49 -56.23 -12.79
N ALA A 529 -41.59 -55.54 -12.44
CA ALA A 529 -42.20 -55.39 -11.10
C ALA A 529 -41.50 -54.65 -9.93
N GLN A 530 -42.22 -53.63 -9.44
CA GLN A 530 -42.18 -53.07 -8.07
C GLN A 530 -43.10 -53.85 -7.11
N PRO A 531 -42.89 -53.73 -5.79
CA PRO A 531 -43.96 -53.25 -4.90
C PRO A 531 -43.44 -52.25 -3.85
N GLY A 532 -44.23 -51.33 -3.26
CA GLY A 532 -45.64 -50.98 -3.44
C GLY A 532 -46.00 -49.79 -2.51
N VAL A 533 -47.14 -49.12 -2.75
CA VAL A 533 -47.62 -47.95 -1.97
C VAL A 533 -48.83 -48.36 -1.11
N PRO A 534 -49.03 -47.76 0.08
CA PRO A 534 -50.19 -46.85 0.25
C PRO A 534 -49.82 -45.59 1.08
N GLY A 535 -50.27 -44.38 0.73
CA GLY A 535 -51.56 -43.80 1.15
C GLY A 535 -51.38 -43.00 2.47
N LEU A 536 -51.95 -41.81 2.70
CA LEU A 536 -53.16 -41.20 2.14
C LEU A 536 -53.20 -39.66 2.43
N GLN A 537 -53.79 -38.90 1.50
CA GLN A 537 -54.64 -37.70 1.76
C GLN A 537 -54.06 -36.39 2.34
N SER A 538 -54.95 -35.37 2.42
CA SER A 538 -54.67 -33.97 2.06
C SER A 538 -55.52 -32.94 2.81
N LEU A 539 -54.89 -31.82 3.22
CA LEU A 539 -55.52 -30.53 3.64
C LEU A 539 -56.36 -30.59 4.94
N PRO A 540 -56.70 -29.46 5.61
CA PRO A 540 -56.52 -28.04 5.26
C PRO A 540 -55.69 -27.22 6.27
N GLY A 541 -55.60 -25.90 6.05
CA GLY A 541 -54.84 -24.99 6.90
C GLY A 541 -55.53 -24.55 8.20
N ASN A 542 -54.74 -23.98 9.13
CA ASN A 542 -55.22 -23.21 10.27
C ASN A 542 -54.13 -22.20 10.72
N ALA A 543 -54.52 -21.02 11.21
CA ALA A 543 -53.62 -19.90 11.50
C ALA A 543 -53.51 -19.59 13.00
N VAL A 544 -52.28 -19.39 13.51
CA VAL A 544 -51.94 -18.88 14.87
C VAL A 544 -50.49 -18.34 14.84
N PRO A 545 -50.02 -17.49 15.79
CA PRO A 545 -50.32 -16.07 16.00
C PRO A 545 -49.05 -15.16 15.83
N PRO A 546 -49.13 -13.82 16.01
CA PRO A 546 -47.95 -12.95 16.06
C PRO A 546 -47.43 -12.78 17.51
N VAL A 547 -46.16 -13.12 17.80
CA VAL A 547 -45.53 -12.89 19.12
C VAL A 547 -44.07 -12.42 19.01
N GLU A 548 -43.89 -11.15 19.37
CA GLU A 548 -42.78 -10.53 20.12
C GLU A 548 -41.30 -10.72 19.73
N THR A 549 -40.67 -9.57 19.50
CA THR A 549 -39.23 -9.35 19.48
C THR A 549 -38.57 -9.64 20.84
N ARG A 550 -37.83 -10.75 20.95
CA ARG A 550 -36.77 -10.89 21.97
C ARG A 550 -35.45 -10.32 21.45
N ARG A 551 -35.07 -9.17 22.00
CA ARG A 551 -33.73 -8.57 21.84
C ARG A 551 -32.74 -9.34 22.72
N GLY A 552 -31.60 -9.77 22.18
CA GLY A 552 -30.45 -10.21 22.99
C GLY A 552 -30.32 -11.71 23.29
N MET A 553 -30.25 -12.56 22.26
CA MET A 553 -29.49 -13.82 22.34
C MET A 553 -29.04 -14.24 20.93
N PRO A 554 -27.76 -14.55 20.69
CA PRO A 554 -27.33 -15.04 19.38
C PRO A 554 -27.79 -16.49 19.16
N ALA A 555 -28.10 -16.83 17.91
CA ALA A 555 -28.27 -18.23 17.52
C ALA A 555 -26.97 -19.01 17.75
N ALA A 556 -27.09 -20.30 18.09
CA ALA A 556 -25.95 -21.16 18.41
C ALA A 556 -24.94 -21.19 17.24
N GLY A 557 -23.72 -20.69 17.49
CA GLY A 557 -22.62 -20.68 16.52
C GLY A 557 -22.01 -19.31 16.18
N GLY A 558 -22.62 -18.20 16.60
CA GLY A 558 -22.07 -16.85 16.35
C GLY A 558 -20.86 -16.50 17.24
N LEU A 559 -19.81 -15.92 16.65
CA LEU A 559 -18.65 -15.40 17.39
C LEU A 559 -18.99 -14.12 18.17
N THR A 560 -18.30 -13.93 19.30
CA THR A 560 -18.37 -12.73 20.14
C THR A 560 -17.43 -11.63 19.66
N ALA A 561 -17.69 -10.38 20.07
CA ALA A 561 -16.85 -9.22 19.73
C ALA A 561 -15.40 -9.31 20.26
N ALA A 562 -15.09 -10.21 21.20
CA ALA A 562 -13.73 -10.50 21.64
C ALA A 562 -12.98 -11.40 20.63
N GLN A 563 -13.69 -12.38 20.04
CA GLN A 563 -13.13 -13.34 19.08
C GLN A 563 -12.88 -12.70 17.71
N VAL A 564 -13.72 -11.74 17.30
CA VAL A 564 -13.47 -10.88 16.11
C VAL A 564 -12.21 -10.00 16.28
N ARG A 565 -11.77 -9.77 17.52
CA ARG A 565 -10.56 -8.99 17.87
C ARG A 565 -9.37 -9.89 18.27
N GLY A 566 -9.35 -11.14 17.84
CA GLY A 566 -8.21 -12.07 18.03
C GLY A 566 -7.94 -12.49 19.48
N ARG A 567 -8.85 -12.23 20.43
CA ARG A 567 -8.65 -12.57 21.85
C ARG A 567 -9.16 -13.97 22.17
N THR A 568 -8.41 -14.69 23.01
CA THR A 568 -8.66 -16.10 23.39
C THR A 568 -9.44 -16.26 24.71
N GLN A 569 -9.85 -15.16 25.34
CA GLN A 569 -10.60 -15.13 26.61
C GLN A 569 -11.83 -14.22 26.46
N PRO A 570 -12.98 -14.54 27.07
CA PRO A 570 -14.12 -13.65 27.13
C PRO A 570 -13.85 -12.46 28.06
N ASP A 571 -14.49 -11.31 27.81
CA ASP A 571 -14.37 -10.14 28.68
C ASP A 571 -14.94 -10.43 30.09
N PRO A 572 -14.32 -9.91 31.17
CA PRO A 572 -14.89 -10.01 32.51
C PRO A 572 -16.24 -9.26 32.58
N PRO A 573 -17.19 -9.71 33.42
CA PRO A 573 -18.48 -9.03 33.57
C PRO A 573 -18.27 -7.58 34.07
N PRO A 574 -19.06 -6.61 33.58
CA PRO A 574 -18.92 -5.22 34.00
C PRO A 574 -19.26 -5.04 35.48
N ASP A 575 -18.48 -4.21 36.16
CA ASP A 575 -18.77 -3.81 37.55
C ASP A 575 -20.15 -3.14 37.64
N ALA A 576 -20.99 -3.64 38.56
CA ALA A 576 -22.35 -3.17 38.77
C ALA A 576 -22.44 -1.73 39.36
N ALA A 577 -21.32 -1.03 39.50
CA ALA A 577 -21.19 0.30 40.10
C ALA A 577 -21.00 1.44 39.09
N ALA A 578 -20.92 1.17 37.78
CA ALA A 578 -20.61 2.16 36.74
C ALA A 578 -21.73 2.35 35.69
N ALA A 579 -22.99 2.42 36.13
CA ALA A 579 -24.12 2.77 35.26
C ALA A 579 -24.37 4.30 35.23
N TRP A 580 -23.96 4.97 34.15
CA TRP A 580 -24.44 6.32 33.83
C TRP A 580 -25.79 6.26 33.10
N PRO A 581 -26.68 7.26 33.27
CA PRO A 581 -28.11 7.11 32.97
C PRO A 581 -28.44 7.13 31.48
N VAL A 582 -29.48 6.37 31.11
CA VAL A 582 -30.04 6.33 29.76
C VAL A 582 -30.75 7.65 29.44
N ALA A 583 -30.38 8.28 28.33
CA ALA A 583 -31.04 9.50 27.84
C ALA A 583 -32.47 9.18 27.36
N GLY A 584 -33.47 9.47 28.19
CA GLY A 584 -34.86 9.11 27.93
C GLY A 584 -35.92 9.82 28.79
N ALA A 585 -35.64 11.03 29.31
CA ALA A 585 -36.62 11.83 30.04
C ALA A 585 -36.24 13.33 30.13
N MET A 586 -36.53 14.12 29.09
CA MET A 586 -36.60 15.59 29.20
C MET A 586 -37.67 16.17 28.26
N TYR A 587 -38.93 15.88 28.58
CA TYR A 587 -40.10 16.70 28.26
C TYR A 587 -41.25 16.25 29.18
N GLN A 588 -41.47 16.98 30.28
CA GLN A 588 -42.75 17.20 31.01
C GLN A 588 -42.47 17.78 32.40
N ALA A 589 -43.19 18.87 32.75
CA ALA A 589 -43.39 19.49 34.07
C ALA A 589 -42.16 20.00 34.87
N GLY A 590 -42.15 21.30 35.17
CA GLY A 590 -41.18 21.99 36.03
C GLY A 590 -41.04 23.45 35.68
#